data_AF-A0A5C6D3F5-F1
#
_entry.id   AF-A0A5C6D3F5-F1
#
_cell.length_a   1.000
_cell.length_b   1.000
_cell.length_c   1.000
_cell.angle_alpha   90.00
_cell.angle_beta   90.00
_cell.angle_gamma   90.00
#
_symmetry.space_group_name_H-M   'P 1'
#
loop_
_entity.id
_entity.type
_entity.pdbx_description
1 polymer ?
#
loop_
_entity_poly.entity_id
_entity_poly.type
_entity_poly.pdbx_seq_one_letter_code
_entity_poly.pdbx_strand_id
1 'polypeptide(L)'
;MIHFSVRDKDFKHQVINRDIQFKNGTCIDCVLEISRKKSNLSEIQNSGYTVMTVLRKHDEDTTTETPQGKRYRIKKEMETKQLKLF
;
A
#
# COMPACT_ATOMS: atom_id res chain seq x y z
N MET A 1 -6.86 -16.43 -11.81
CA MET A 1 -6.32 -15.05 -11.87
C MET A 1 -6.43 -14.46 -10.48
N ILE A 2 -5.33 -13.96 -9.92
CA ILE A 2 -5.34 -13.31 -8.61
C ILE A 2 -5.81 -11.87 -8.80
N HIS A 3 -6.81 -11.44 -8.01
CA HIS A 3 -7.34 -10.08 -8.09
C HIS A 3 -6.38 -9.09 -7.41
N PHE A 4 -6.00 -8.03 -8.12
CA PHE A 4 -5.18 -6.94 -7.60
C PHE A 4 -5.96 -5.62 -7.68
N SER A 5 -5.96 -4.85 -6.60
CA SER A 5 -6.63 -3.55 -6.59
C SER A 5 -5.89 -2.53 -5.72
N VAL A 6 -6.06 -1.24 -6.04
CA VAL A 6 -5.54 -0.13 -5.25
C VAL A 6 -6.72 0.60 -4.60
N ARG A 7 -6.77 0.66 -3.28
CA ARG A 7 -7.79 1.41 -2.52
C ARG A 7 -7.29 2.75 -1.99
N ASP A 8 -6.00 3.01 -2.13
CA ASP A 8 -5.42 4.33 -1.85
C ASP A 8 -5.98 5.38 -2.82
N LYS A 9 -7.01 6.10 -2.38
CA LYS A 9 -7.72 7.10 -3.19
C LYS A 9 -6.82 8.29 -3.51
N ASP A 10 -5.99 8.71 -2.56
CA ASP A 10 -5.09 9.85 -2.74
C ASP A 10 -4.05 9.53 -3.81
N PHE A 11 -3.42 8.35 -3.73
CA PHE A 11 -2.51 7.89 -4.77
C PHE A 11 -3.18 7.78 -6.13
N LYS A 12 -4.38 7.19 -6.18
CA LYS A 12 -5.14 7.06 -7.44
C LYS A 12 -5.42 8.42 -8.08
N HIS A 13 -5.88 9.40 -7.30
CA HIS A 13 -6.12 10.74 -7.80
C HIS A 13 -4.84 11.41 -8.29
N GLN A 14 -3.74 11.30 -7.53
CA GLN A 14 -2.44 11.84 -7.93
C GLN A 14 -1.93 11.24 -9.24
N VAL A 15 -2.13 9.94 -9.47
CA VAL A 15 -1.76 9.29 -10.73
C VAL A 15 -2.66 9.76 -11.87
N ILE A 16 -3.98 9.82 -11.67
CA ILE A 16 -4.94 10.27 -12.68
C ILE A 16 -4.68 11.73 -13.08
N ASN A 17 -4.42 12.59 -12.10
CA ASN A 17 -4.12 14.01 -12.30
C ASN A 17 -2.69 14.25 -12.82
N ARG A 18 -1.87 13.20 -12.92
CA ARG A 18 -0.45 13.24 -13.32
C ARG A 18 0.47 14.00 -12.36
N ASP A 19 0.02 14.21 -11.12
CA ASP A 19 0.86 14.71 -10.02
C ASP A 19 1.97 13.70 -9.67
N ILE A 20 1.70 12.40 -9.88
CA ILE A 20 2.66 11.31 -9.73
C ILE A 20 2.71 10.49 -11.02
N GLN A 21 3.89 10.38 -11.64
CA GLN A 21 4.09 9.49 -12.79
C GLN A 21 4.16 8.03 -12.35
N PHE A 22 3.12 7.24 -12.58
CA PHE A 22 3.16 5.79 -12.33
C PHE A 22 3.21 5.04 -13.68
N LYS A 23 4.40 4.52 -14.02
CA LYS A 23 4.68 3.92 -15.34
C LYS A 23 5.32 2.54 -15.20
N ASN A 24 5.49 1.84 -16.32
CA ASN A 24 6.23 0.58 -16.34
C ASN A 24 7.63 0.77 -15.74
N GLY A 25 8.03 -0.15 -14.87
CA GLY A 25 9.28 -0.07 -14.12
C GLY A 25 9.17 0.66 -12.77
N THR A 26 8.10 1.41 -12.52
CA THR A 26 7.88 2.00 -11.19
C THR A 26 7.52 0.91 -10.18
N CYS A 27 8.21 0.90 -9.04
CA CYS A 27 7.92 0.02 -7.90
C CYS A 27 7.33 0.83 -6.73
N ILE A 28 6.60 0.17 -5.83
CA ILE A 28 6.02 0.83 -4.64
C ILE A 28 6.22 0.02 -3.36
N ASP A 29 6.60 0.71 -2.29
CA ASP A 29 6.39 0.22 -0.92
C ASP A 29 4.91 0.45 -0.57
N CYS A 30 4.22 -0.55 -0.02
CA CYS A 30 2.82 -0.38 0.34
C CYS A 30 2.35 -1.19 1.56
N VAL A 31 1.26 -0.73 2.16
CA VAL A 31 0.44 -1.52 3.06
C VAL A 31 -0.47 -2.40 2.22
N LEU A 32 -0.27 -3.71 2.33
CA LEU A 32 -0.97 -4.72 1.53
C LEU A 32 -1.98 -5.49 2.38
N GLU A 33 -3.24 -5.46 1.99
CA GLU A 33 -4.27 -6.35 2.52
C GLU A 33 -4.35 -7.60 1.62
N ILE A 34 -4.18 -8.78 2.23
CA ILE A 34 -4.25 -10.07 1.53
C ILE A 34 -5.56 -10.75 1.93
N SER A 35 -6.50 -10.84 0.99
CA SER A 35 -7.73 -11.61 1.17
C SER A 35 -7.44 -13.10 1.00
N ARG A 36 -8.04 -13.94 1.84
CA ARG A 36 -7.90 -15.40 1.77
C ARG A 36 -9.27 -16.07 1.69
N LYS A 37 -9.35 -17.20 0.99
CA LYS A 37 -10.55 -18.03 0.92
C LYS A 37 -10.22 -19.45 1.36
N LYS A 38 -11.13 -20.06 2.13
CA LYS A 38 -11.06 -21.48 2.49
C LYS A 38 -11.63 -22.30 1.33
N SER A 39 -10.82 -23.20 0.77
CA SER A 39 -11.27 -24.13 -0.26
C SER A 39 -11.85 -25.40 0.38
N ASN A 40 -12.59 -26.19 -0.41
CA ASN A 40 -13.30 -27.40 0.04
C ASN A 40 -12.36 -28.51 0.57
N LEU A 41 -11.04 -28.38 0.33
CA LEU A 41 -9.99 -29.33 0.73
C LEU A 41 -9.19 -28.87 1.98
N SER A 42 -9.73 -27.94 2.79
CA SER A 42 -9.07 -27.36 3.97
C SER A 42 -7.85 -26.47 3.68
N GLU A 43 -7.53 -26.23 2.41
CA GLU A 43 -6.44 -25.35 2.02
C GLU A 43 -6.89 -23.87 2.03
N ILE A 44 -6.12 -23.02 2.70
CA ILE A 44 -6.32 -21.56 2.71
C ILE A 44 -5.47 -20.99 1.58
N GLN A 45 -6.13 -20.42 0.56
CA GLN A 45 -5.44 -19.79 -0.56
C GLN A 45 -5.69 -18.29 -0.56
N ASN A 46 -4.67 -17.52 -0.98
CA ASN A 46 -4.81 -16.08 -1.20
C ASN A 46 -5.77 -15.84 -2.37
N SER A 47 -6.86 -15.13 -2.12
CA SER A 47 -7.90 -14.83 -3.11
C SER A 47 -7.76 -13.42 -3.71
N GLY A 48 -6.96 -12.55 -3.10
CA GLY A 48 -6.70 -11.23 -3.65
C GLY A 48 -5.73 -10.39 -2.85
N TYR A 49 -5.23 -9.34 -3.49
CA TYR A 49 -4.30 -8.38 -2.93
C TYR A 49 -4.84 -6.98 -3.14
N THR A 50 -4.92 -6.20 -2.06
CA THR A 50 -5.35 -4.82 -2.10
C THR A 50 -4.28 -3.92 -1.52
N VAL A 51 -3.78 -2.99 -2.33
CA VAL A 51 -2.93 -1.89 -1.86
C VAL A 51 -3.78 -0.89 -1.11
N MET A 52 -3.58 -0.79 0.20
CA MET A 52 -4.36 0.10 1.08
C MET A 52 -3.74 1.49 1.16
N THR A 53 -2.41 1.57 1.21
CA THR A 53 -1.66 2.83 1.23
C THR A 53 -0.32 2.64 0.57
N VAL A 54 0.01 3.48 -0.40
CA VAL A 54 1.33 3.53 -1.03
C VAL A 54 2.24 4.38 -0.14
N LEU A 55 3.30 3.78 0.41
CA LEU A 55 4.20 4.45 1.34
C LEU A 55 5.30 5.20 0.61
N ARG A 56 5.92 4.54 -0.37
CA ARG A 56 6.99 5.08 -1.20
C ARG A 56 6.82 4.62 -2.63
N LYS A 57 7.39 5.41 -3.53
CA LYS A 57 7.52 5.12 -4.94
C LYS A 57 9.00 5.06 -5.27
N HIS A 58 9.38 4.08 -6.07
CA HIS A 58 10.72 3.88 -6.59
C HIS A 58 10.66 4.01 -8.11
N ASP A 59 11.37 5.01 -8.62
CA ASP A 59 11.78 5.09 -10.01
C ASP A 59 13.23 4.62 -10.15
N GLU A 60 13.73 4.56 -11.39
CA GLU A 60 15.05 4.01 -11.75
C GLU A 60 16.14 4.33 -10.72
N ASP A 61 16.30 5.61 -10.35
CA ASP A 61 17.34 6.03 -9.40
C ASP A 61 16.80 6.72 -8.15
N THR A 62 15.48 6.95 -8.06
CA THR A 62 14.91 7.82 -7.01
C THR A 62 13.83 7.11 -6.21
N THR A 63 13.93 7.20 -4.89
CA THR A 63 12.88 6.78 -3.96
C THR A 63 12.25 7.99 -3.29
N THR A 64 10.92 8.11 -3.40
CA THR A 64 10.17 9.25 -2.86
C THR A 64 9.07 8.75 -1.93
N GLU A 65 9.02 9.26 -0.70
CA GLU A 65 7.91 9.04 0.23
C GLU A 65 6.67 9.80 -0.26
N THR A 66 5.53 9.12 -0.31
CA THR A 66 4.28 9.77 -0.72
C THR A 66 3.68 10.58 0.44
N PRO A 67 2.82 11.58 0.18
CA PRO A 67 2.13 12.33 1.24
C PRO A 67 1.32 11.44 2.20
N GLN A 68 0.68 10.39 1.68
CA GLN A 68 -0.04 9.39 2.46
C GLN A 68 0.90 8.44 3.21
N GLY A 69 2.07 8.11 2.66
CA GLY A 69 3.12 7.36 3.35
C GLY A 69 3.65 8.11 4.56
N LYS A 70 3.92 9.40 4.41
CA LYS A 70 4.32 10.28 5.52
C LYS A 70 3.26 10.33 6.63
N ARG A 71 1.98 10.52 6.27
CA ARG A 71 0.85 10.50 7.22
C ARG A 71 0.75 9.15 7.96
N TYR A 72 0.87 8.04 7.22
CA TYR A 72 0.84 6.70 7.80
C TYR A 72 1.97 6.48 8.81
N ARG A 73 3.21 6.86 8.44
CA ARG A 73 4.38 6.72 9.31
C ARG A 73 4.23 7.52 10.61
N ILE A 74 3.84 8.79 10.52
CA ILE A 74 3.62 9.65 11.69
C ILE A 74 2.55 9.05 12.61
N LYS A 75 1.42 8.60 12.05
CA LYS A 75 0.35 7.96 12.83
C LYS A 75 0.86 6.72 13.56
N LYS A 76 1.58 5.84 12.89
CA LYS A 76 2.13 4.61 13.47
C LYS A 76 3.17 4.89 14.57
N GLU A 77 3.99 5.92 14.38
CA GLU A 77 4.93 6.39 15.41
C GLU A 77 4.20 6.91 16.65
N MET A 78 3.10 7.66 16.49
CA MET A 78 2.28 8.15 17.60
C MET A 78 1.61 7.00 18.35
N GLU A 79 0.99 6.05 17.65
CA GLU A 79 0.38 4.86 18.25
C GLU A 79 1.40 4.04 19.05
N THR A 80 2.60 3.87 18.49
CA THR A 80 3.70 3.16 19.16
C THR A 80 4.16 3.89 20.42
N LYS A 81 4.24 5.23 20.40
CA LYS A 81 4.60 6.02 21.59
C LYS A 81 3.51 5.95 22.67
N GLN A 82 2.23 6.00 22.27
CA GLN A 82 1.10 5.86 23.18
C GLN A 82 1.12 4.51 23.89
N LEU A 83 1.39 3.41 23.17
CA LEU A 83 1.52 2.06 23.75
C LEU A 83 2.66 1.94 24.78
N LYS A 84 3.70 2.76 24.71
CA LYS A 84 4.82 2.74 25.67
C LYS A 84 4.56 3.55 26.95
N LEU A 85 3.48 4.32 26.99
CA LEU A 85 3.08 5.13 28.14
C LEU A 85 2.09 4.39 29.07
N PHE A 86 1.63 3.19 28.67
CA PHE A 86 0.81 2.26 29.45
C PHE A 86 1.65 1.04 29.85
#